data_AF-A0A519ZUI7-F1
#
_entry.id   AF-A0A519ZUI7-F1
#
_cell.length_a   1.000
_cell.length_b   1.000
_cell.length_c   1.000
_cell.angle_alpha   90.00
_cell.angle_beta   90.00
_cell.angle_gamma   90.00
#
_symmetry.space_group_name_H-M   'P 1'
#
loop_
_entity.id
_entity.type
_entity.pdbx_description
1 polymer ?
#
loop_
_entity_poly.entity_id
_entity_poly.type
_entity_poly.pdbx_seq_one_letter_code
_entity_poly.pdbx_strand_id
1 'polypeptide(L)' 'AALLPAMQAHLTHVLAEATVPEPTAVFAQQGGKNGRHSEHLGYLLTELQYMQRTYPGLTW' A
#
# COMPACT_ATOMS: atom_id res chain seq x y z
N ALA A 1 -12.94 5.82 7.28
CA ALA A 1 -12.89 7.21 7.76
C ALA A 1 -12.57 7.29 9.25
N ALA A 2 -13.17 6.44 10.10
CA ALA A 2 -12.95 6.46 11.55
C ALA A 2 -11.48 6.41 12.01
N LEU A 3 -10.60 5.74 11.25
CA LEU A 3 -9.18 5.64 11.58
C LEU A 3 -8.34 6.87 11.18
N LEU A 4 -8.85 7.74 10.31
CA LEU A 4 -8.06 8.83 9.75
C LEU A 4 -7.57 9.82 10.82
N PRO A 5 -8.40 10.28 11.78
CA PRO A 5 -7.93 11.20 12.83
C PRO A 5 -6.84 10.58 13.71
N ALA A 6 -7.01 9.30 14.10
CA ALA A 6 -6.02 8.59 14.91
C ALA A 6 -4.69 8.38 14.16
N MET A 7 -4.76 8.03 12.87
CA MET A 7 -3.59 7.86 12.01
C MET A 7 -2.84 9.20 11.83
N GLN A 8 -3.55 10.30 11.58
CA GLN A 8 -2.94 11.62 11.43
C GLN A 8 -2.23 12.06 12.71
N ALA A 9 -2.88 11.90 13.87
CA ALA A 9 -2.28 12.23 15.16
C ALA A 9 -0.98 11.44 15.41
N HIS A 10 -0.96 10.15 15.04
CA HIS A 10 0.23 9.33 15.15
C HIS A 10 1.35 9.75 14.19
N LEU A 11 1.01 10.06 12.93
CA LEU A 11 1.98 10.53 11.94
C LEU A 11 2.64 11.85 12.38
N THR A 12 1.85 12.83 12.81
CA THR A 12 2.36 14.12 13.32
C THR A 12 3.32 13.91 14.50
N HIS A 13 2.97 13.01 15.42
CA HIS A 13 3.83 12.69 16.56
C HIS A 13 5.19 12.12 16.13
N VAL A 14 5.18 11.11 15.26
CA VAL A 14 6.40 10.42 14.78
C VAL A 14 7.30 11.37 13.97
N LEU A 15 6.70 12.20 13.09
CA LEU A 15 7.46 13.15 12.29
C LEU A 15 8.13 14.24 13.15
N ALA A 16 7.42 14.72 14.18
CA ALA A 16 7.97 15.68 15.14
C ALA A 16 9.13 15.09 15.95
N GLU A 17 8.99 13.85 16.44
CA GLU A 17 10.07 13.13 17.14
C GLU A 17 11.31 12.96 16.25
N ALA A 18 11.09 12.63 14.97
CA ALA A 18 12.17 12.47 13.99
C ALA A 18 12.75 13.80 13.50
N THR A 19 12.25 14.96 13.94
CA THR A 19 12.59 16.30 13.43
C THR A 19 12.40 16.47 11.91
N VAL A 20 11.47 15.71 11.33
CA VAL A 20 11.14 15.73 9.90
C VAL A 20 9.88 16.60 9.69
N PRO A 21 9.90 17.58 8.76
CA PRO A 21 8.72 18.39 8.48
C PRO A 21 7.60 17.59 7.81
N GLU A 22 6.36 17.97 8.09
CA GLU A 22 5.20 17.37 7.42
C GLU A 22 5.15 17.77 5.92
N PRO A 23 4.85 16.82 5.01
CA PRO A 23 4.65 17.13 3.60
C PRO A 23 3.39 17.99 3.36
N THR A 24 3.51 19.06 2.57
CA THR A 24 2.41 20.01 2.31
C THR A 24 1.61 19.73 1.03
N ALA A 25 2.20 19.02 0.06
CA ALA A 25 1.57 18.67 -1.22
C ALA A 25 1.30 17.16 -1.27
N VAL A 26 0.26 16.69 -0.60
CA VAL A 26 -0.08 15.27 -0.53
C VAL A 26 -1.12 14.92 -1.59
N PHE A 27 -0.68 14.27 -2.66
CA PHE A 27 -1.60 13.60 -3.58
C PHE A 27 -2.00 12.25 -2.99
N ALA A 28 -3.29 12.10 -2.64
CA ALA A 28 -3.83 10.82 -2.19
C ALA A 28 -4.18 9.96 -3.42
N GLN A 29 -3.27 9.05 -3.80
CA GLN A 29 -3.53 8.06 -4.85
C GLN A 29 -4.69 7.13 -4.43
N GLN A 30 -5.64 6.92 -5.35
CA GLN A 30 -6.85 6.13 -5.13
C GLN A 30 -7.05 5.12 -6.27
N GLY A 31 -7.99 4.19 -6.10
CA GLY A 31 -8.40 3.23 -7.13
C GLY A 31 -8.04 1.78 -6.85
N GLY A 32 -7.06 1.52 -5.98
CA GLY A 32 -6.62 0.14 -5.69
C GLY A 32 -7.74 -0.78 -5.18
N LYS A 33 -8.68 -0.25 -4.38
CA LYS A 33 -9.85 -1.01 -3.91
C LYS A 33 -10.86 -1.34 -5.02
N ASN A 34 -10.76 -0.69 -6.17
CA ASN A 34 -11.62 -0.88 -7.34
C ASN A 34 -10.86 -1.61 -8.48
N GLY A 35 -9.76 -2.30 -8.17
CA GLY A 35 -8.95 -3.01 -9.17
C GLY A 35 -8.08 -2.11 -10.06
N ARG A 36 -8.00 -0.81 -9.77
CA ARG A 36 -7.14 0.14 -10.51
C ARG A 36 -5.83 0.35 -9.75
N HIS A 37 -4.83 -0.44 -10.12
CA HIS A 37 -3.51 -0.43 -9.49
C HIS A 37 -2.51 0.37 -10.31
N SER A 38 -1.35 0.69 -9.71
CA SER A 38 -0.19 1.13 -10.48
C SER A 38 0.39 -0.04 -11.30
N GLU A 39 1.34 0.28 -12.17
CA GLU A 39 2.10 -0.66 -12.98
C GLU A 39 2.85 -1.71 -12.14
N HIS A 40 3.11 -1.43 -10.87
CA HIS A 40 3.88 -2.30 -9.99
C HIS A 40 3.16 -3.60 -9.62
N LEU A 41 1.82 -3.58 -9.47
CA LEU A 41 1.12 -4.77 -8.97
C LEU A 41 1.24 -5.96 -9.93
N GLY A 42 1.27 -5.70 -11.24
CA GLY A 42 1.44 -6.75 -12.24
C GLY A 42 2.70 -7.57 -12.01
N TYR A 43 3.84 -6.91 -11.78
CA TYR A 43 5.11 -7.57 -11.49
C TYR A 43 5.07 -8.39 -10.20
N LEU A 44 4.53 -7.82 -9.12
CA LEU A 44 4.39 -8.53 -7.85
C LEU A 44 3.57 -9.81 -8.00
N LEU A 45 2.43 -9.73 -8.70
CA LEU A 45 1.56 -10.89 -8.91
C LEU A 45 2.18 -11.91 -9.86
N THR A 46 2.98 -11.51 -10.85
CA THR A 46 3.72 -12.44 -11.71
C THR A 46 4.63 -13.34 -10.88
N GLU A 47 5.45 -12.75 -10.01
CA GLU A 47 6.37 -13.50 -9.14
C GLU A 47 5.62 -14.32 -8.10
N LEU A 48 4.68 -13.70 -7.36
CA LEU A 48 3.96 -14.34 -6.26
C LEU A 48 3.09 -15.50 -6.71
N GLN A 49 2.55 -15.44 -7.94
CA GLN A 49 1.57 -16.41 -8.42
C GLN A 49 2.15 -17.36 -9.46
N TYR A 50 3.45 -17.28 -9.78
CA TYR A 50 4.10 -18.13 -10.77
C TYR A 50 3.81 -19.61 -10.51
N MET A 51 4.22 -20.13 -9.34
CA MET A 51 4.06 -21.55 -8.99
C MET A 51 2.61 -22.02 -9.07
N GLN A 52 1.68 -21.22 -8.56
CA GLN A 52 0.26 -21.56 -8.54
C GLN A 52 -0.39 -21.49 -9.92
N ARG A 53 0.12 -20.65 -10.83
CA ARG A 53 -0.34 -20.56 -12.23
C ARG A 53 0.27 -21.65 -13.11
N THR A 54 1.52 -22.02 -12.88
CA THR A 54 2.21 -23.07 -13.63
C THR A 54 1.74 -24.47 -13.23
N TYR A 55 1.48 -24.68 -11.93
CA TYR A 55 1.09 -25.99 -11.38
C TYR A 55 -0.21 -25.90 -10.55
N PRO A 56 -1.37 -25.68 -11.20
CA PRO A 56 -2.63 -25.43 -10.50
C PRO A 56 -3.17 -26.68 -9.80
N GLY A 57 -3.76 -26.49 -8.61
CA GLY A 57 -4.48 -27.54 -7.88
C GLY A 57 -3.62 -28.49 -7.05
N LEU A 58 -2.30 -28.27 -7.00
CA LEU A 58 -1.40 -29.04 -6.16
C LEU A 58 -1.46 -28.55 -4.70
N THR A 59 -1.20 -29.46 -3.77
CA THR A 59 -1.03 -29.15 -2.34
C THR A 59 0.45 -29.07 -2.04
N TRP A 60 0.84 -28.04 -1.29
CA TRP A 60 2.20 -27.77 -0.84
C TRP A 60 2.20 -27.52 0.66
#